data_AF-A0A7L4YEZ7-F1
#
_entry.id   AF-A0A7L4YEZ7-F1
#
_cell.length_a   1.000
_cell.length_b   1.000
_cell.length_c   1.000
_cell.angle_alpha   90.00
_cell.angle_beta   90.00
_cell.angle_gamma   90.00
#
_symmetry.space_group_name_H-M   'P 1'
#
loop_
_entity.id
_entity.type
_entity.pdbx_description
1 polymer ?
#
loop_
_entity_poly.entity_id
_entity_poly.type
_entity_poly.pdbx_seq_one_letter_code
_entity_poly.pdbx_strand_id
1 'polypeptide(L)'
;MSNLDWRTADVTLTEGLVPDPNAGHVMMKEIRSAHVAVEGSFLHIDPQAGKEAYPGQGERQVTIVSASAVKTVSYRVPAPAPAAPQIF
;
A
#
# COMPACT_ATOMS: atom_id res chain seq x y z
N MET A 1 6.39 -3.26 20.75
CA MET A 1 5.50 -3.31 19.57
C MET A 1 5.80 -2.07 18.75
N SER A 2 6.44 -2.22 17.60
CA SER A 2 6.58 -1.15 16.62
C SER A 2 5.18 -0.81 16.10
N ASN A 3 4.80 0.46 16.17
CA ASN A 3 3.54 0.91 15.61
C ASN A 3 3.80 1.20 14.12
N LEU A 4 3.25 0.37 13.25
CA LEU A 4 3.41 0.51 11.80
C LEU A 4 2.63 1.75 11.31
N ASP A 5 3.34 2.72 10.73
CA ASP A 5 2.73 3.91 10.13
C ASP A 5 2.18 3.58 8.73
N TRP A 6 0.91 3.19 8.68
CA TRP A 6 0.23 2.79 7.45
C TRP A 6 -0.18 3.99 6.61
N ARG A 7 0.23 4.00 5.34
CA ARG A 7 -0.10 5.06 4.38
C ARG A 7 -0.58 4.46 3.07
N THR A 8 -1.48 5.17 2.38
CA THR A 8 -1.90 4.78 1.03
C THR A 8 -0.82 5.15 0.00
N ALA A 9 -0.38 4.18 -0.80
CA ALA A 9 0.62 4.37 -1.83
C ALA A 9 0.38 3.50 -3.07
N ASP A 10 0.96 3.92 -4.19
CA ASP A 10 1.21 3.07 -5.33
C ASP A 10 2.62 2.48 -5.21
N VAL A 11 2.76 1.17 -5.42
CA VAL A 11 4.01 0.43 -5.32
C VAL A 11 4.36 -0.19 -6.66
N THR A 12 5.62 -0.05 -7.07
CA THR A 12 6.19 -0.80 -8.18
C THR A 12 7.35 -1.64 -7.65
N LEU A 13 7.29 -2.94 -7.90
CA LEU A 13 8.30 -3.91 -7.51
C LEU A 13 9.27 -4.18 -8.67
N THR A 14 10.40 -4.79 -8.38
CA THR A 14 11.38 -5.24 -9.39
C THR A 14 10.81 -6.38 -10.24
N GLU A 15 10.07 -7.28 -9.59
CA GLU A 15 9.42 -8.47 -10.17
C GLU A 15 8.03 -8.69 -9.54
N GLY A 16 7.28 -9.69 -10.03
CA GLY A 16 5.97 -10.01 -9.48
C GLY A 16 6.11 -10.79 -8.17
N LEU A 17 5.85 -10.15 -7.03
CA LEU A 17 6.01 -10.76 -5.70
C LEU A 17 4.75 -10.72 -4.84
N VAL A 18 3.77 -9.88 -5.17
CA VAL A 18 2.54 -9.72 -4.40
C VAL A 18 1.41 -10.46 -5.11
N PRO A 19 0.74 -11.44 -4.49
CA PRO A 19 -0.36 -12.15 -5.15
C PRO A 19 -1.55 -11.21 -5.40
N ASP A 20 -2.17 -11.30 -6.58
CA ASP A 20 -3.40 -10.57 -6.87
C ASP A 20 -4.52 -11.06 -5.94
N PRO A 21 -5.12 -10.18 -5.12
CA PRO A 21 -6.17 -10.57 -4.20
C PRO A 21 -7.42 -11.15 -4.87
N ASN A 22 -7.64 -10.89 -6.15
CA ASN A 22 -8.78 -11.40 -6.93
C ASN A 22 -8.39 -12.60 -7.82
N ALA A 23 -7.10 -12.82 -8.03
CA ALA A 23 -6.56 -13.86 -8.89
C ALA A 23 -5.22 -14.36 -8.33
N GLY A 24 -5.24 -15.05 -7.18
CA GLY A 24 -4.02 -15.38 -6.40
C GLY A 24 -2.95 -16.23 -7.09
N HIS A 25 -3.20 -16.72 -8.31
CA HIS A 25 -2.20 -17.35 -9.17
C HIS A 25 -1.38 -16.34 -10.00
N VAL A 26 -1.81 -15.08 -10.05
CA VAL A 26 -1.16 -13.97 -10.72
C VAL A 26 -0.35 -13.18 -9.69
N MET A 27 0.94 -13.00 -9.97
CA MET A 27 1.80 -12.15 -9.15
C MET A 27 1.87 -10.74 -9.74
N MET A 28 1.56 -9.75 -8.92
CA MET A 28 1.56 -8.35 -9.27
C MET A 28 2.94 -7.72 -9.06
N LYS A 29 3.35 -6.92 -10.03
CA LYS A 29 4.52 -6.03 -9.97
C LYS A 29 4.13 -4.58 -9.69
N GLU A 30 2.95 -4.18 -10.14
CA GLU A 30 2.39 -2.85 -9.91
C GLU A 30 1.14 -2.97 -9.04
N ILE A 31 1.15 -2.32 -7.88
CA ILE A 31 0.05 -2.33 -6.93
C ILE A 31 -0.41 -0.89 -6.74
N ARG A 32 -1.68 -0.60 -7.02
CA ARG A 32 -2.26 0.74 -6.92
C ARG A 32 -3.08 0.87 -5.65
N SER A 33 -2.96 2.02 -4.99
CA SER A 33 -3.75 2.37 -3.79
C SER A 33 -3.68 1.33 -2.66
N ALA A 34 -2.53 0.67 -2.50
CA ALA A 34 -2.30 -0.23 -1.36
C ALA A 34 -2.10 0.56 -0.07
N HIS A 35 -2.37 -0.05 1.08
CA HIS A 35 -1.77 0.43 2.33
C HIS A 35 -0.39 -0.17 2.46
N VAL A 36 0.57 0.68 2.78
CA VAL A 36 1.95 0.27 3.00
C VAL A 36 2.45 0.80 4.33
N ALA A 37 3.33 0.03 4.96
CA ALA A 37 4.09 0.47 6.12
C ALA A 37 5.55 0.07 5.98
N VAL A 38 6.45 0.99 6.31
CA VAL A 38 7.90 0.75 6.27
C VAL A 38 8.36 0.39 7.68
N GLU A 39 9.06 -0.73 7.80
CA GLU A 39 9.71 -1.14 9.05
C GLU A 39 11.14 -1.61 8.75
N GLY A 40 12.12 -0.84 9.21
CA GLY A 40 13.53 -1.12 8.93
C GLY A 40 13.81 -1.19 7.42
N SER A 41 14.22 -2.37 6.95
CA SER A 41 14.51 -2.65 5.54
C SER A 41 13.39 -3.38 4.80
N PHE A 42 12.18 -3.39 5.37
CA PHE A 42 11.02 -4.10 4.82
C PHE A 42 9.87 -3.15 4.52
N LEU A 43 9.15 -3.45 3.44
CA LEU A 43 7.89 -2.81 3.07
C LEU A 43 6.76 -3.82 3.25
N HIS A 44 5.84 -3.51 4.15
CA HIS A 44 4.58 -4.21 4.31
C HIS A 44 3.59 -3.66 3.29
N ILE A 45 2.87 -4.54 2.59
CA ILE A 45 1.93 -4.19 1.52
C ILE A 45 0.60 -4.92 1.77
N ASP A 46 -0.46 -4.16 2.00
CA ASP A 46 -1.85 -4.63 1.98
C ASP A 46 -2.54 -4.13 0.68
N PRO A 47 -2.69 -4.99 -0.34
CA PRO A 47 -3.35 -4.63 -1.59
C PRO A 47 -4.88 -4.55 -1.48
N GLN A 48 -5.48 -4.99 -0.36
CA GLN A 48 -6.92 -4.97 -0.11
C GLN A 48 -7.32 -3.85 0.86
N ALA A 49 -6.43 -2.93 1.18
CA ALA A 49 -6.72 -1.82 2.08
C ALA A 49 -7.96 -1.03 1.63
N GLY A 50 -8.87 -0.78 2.58
CA GLY A 50 -10.14 -0.09 2.30
C GLY A 50 -11.21 -0.95 1.61
N LYS A 51 -10.92 -2.19 1.18
CA LYS A 51 -11.97 -3.13 0.77
C LYS A 51 -12.72 -3.65 2.00
N GLU A 52 -14.01 -3.93 1.87
CA GLU A 52 -14.78 -4.58 2.94
C GLU A 52 -14.32 -6.03 3.12
N ALA A 53 -14.39 -6.51 4.36
CA ALA A 53 -14.18 -7.92 4.63
C ALA A 53 -15.37 -8.73 4.12
N TYR A 54 -15.14 -9.85 3.44
CA TYR A 54 -16.25 -10.74 3.04
C TYR A 54 -16.77 -11.54 4.24
N PRO A 55 -18.03 -12.02 4.21
CA PRO A 55 -18.60 -12.81 5.31
C PRO A 55 -17.73 -14.03 5.66
N GLY A 56 -17.31 -14.12 6.92
CA GLY A 56 -16.44 -15.20 7.41
C GLY A 56 -14.93 -14.92 7.29
N GLN A 57 -14.51 -13.76 6.79
CA GLN A 57 -13.10 -13.39 6.73
C GLN A 57 -12.59 -12.99 8.13
N GLY A 58 -11.80 -13.88 8.76
CA GLY A 58 -11.15 -13.61 10.04
C GLY A 58 -9.76 -12.99 9.94
N GLU A 59 -9.13 -13.05 8.76
CA GLU A 59 -7.73 -12.64 8.55
C GLU A 59 -7.56 -11.89 7.22
N ARG A 60 -6.58 -10.99 7.16
CA ARG A 60 -6.12 -10.32 5.94
C ARG A 60 -4.65 -10.61 5.71
N GLN A 61 -4.32 -10.96 4.48
CA GLN A 61 -2.95 -11.24 4.10
C GLN A 61 -2.22 -9.93 3.79
N VAL A 62 -1.10 -9.71 4.47
CA VAL A 62 -0.15 -8.64 4.18
C VAL A 62 1.09 -9.29 3.58
N THR A 63 1.57 -8.76 2.45
CA THR A 63 2.83 -9.21 1.85
C THR A 63 3.97 -8.34 2.38
N ILE A 64 5.06 -8.96 2.83
CA ILE A 64 6.25 -8.26 3.30
C ILE A 64 7.35 -8.49 2.27
N VAL A 65 7.90 -7.42 1.72
CA VAL A 65 9.02 -7.47 0.77
C VAL A 65 10.23 -6.71 1.31
N SER A 66 11.43 -7.11 0.92
CA SER A 66 12.63 -6.31 1.21
C SER A 66 12.60 -5.01 0.41
N ALA A 67 13.20 -3.95 0.95
CA ALA A 67 13.33 -2.67 0.25
C ALA A 67 14.08 -2.82 -1.09
N SER A 68 14.99 -3.80 -1.21
CA SER A 68 15.71 -4.10 -2.45
C SER A 68 14.81 -4.64 -3.58
N ALA A 69 13.65 -5.20 -3.25
CA ALA A 69 12.66 -5.67 -4.22
C ALA A 69 11.69 -4.57 -4.67
N VAL A 70 11.80 -3.36 -4.10
CA VAL A 70 10.93 -2.23 -4.39
C VAL A 70 11.64 -1.28 -5.36
N LYS A 71 11.02 -1.03 -6.51
CA LYS A 71 11.53 -0.07 -7.50
C LYS A 71 11.13 1.35 -7.15
N THR A 72 9.86 1.57 -6.82
CA THR A 72 9.32 2.89 -6.46
C THR A 72 8.13 2.74 -5.51
N VAL A 73 7.99 3.69 -4.57
CA VAL A 73 6.78 3.87 -3.75
C VAL A 73 6.33 5.32 -3.90
N SER A 74 5.10 5.53 -4.34
CA SER A 74 4.50 6.84 -4.54
C SER A 74 3.34 7.02 -3.58
N TYR A 75 3.54 7.87 -2.56
CA TYR A 75 2.51 8.17 -1.57
C TYR A 75 1.47 9.13 -2.14
N ARG A 76 0.20 8.93 -1.79
CA ARG A 76 -0.82 9.97 -2.03
C ARG A 76 -0.68 11.07 -1.00
N VAL A 77 -0.38 12.27 -1.47
CA VAL A 77 -0.38 13.48 -0.64
C VAL A 77 -1.76 14.13 -0.77
N PRO A 78 -2.47 14.43 0.32
CA PRO A 78 -3.72 15.18 0.25
C PRO A 78 -3.46 16.54 -0.42
N ALA A 79 -4.36 16.94 -1.33
CA ALA A 79 -4.25 18.23 -1.99
C ALA A 79 -4.21 19.35 -0.93
N PRO A 80 -3.34 20.37 -1.09
CA PRO A 80 -3.36 21.51 -0.19
C PRO A 80 -4.74 22.16 -0.23
N ALA A 81 -5.28 22.50 0.93
CA ALA A 81 -6.53 23.23 1.02
C ALA A 81 -6.42 24.54 0.21
N PRO A 82 -7.50 24.97 -0.48
CA PRO A 82 -7.46 26.23 -1.21
C PRO A 82 -7.11 27.36 -0.25
N ALA A 83 -6.15 28.20 -0.64
CA ALA A 83 -5.80 29.37 0.14
C ALA A 83 -7.06 30.23 0.31
N ALA A 84 -7.40 30.57 1.55
CA ALA A 84 -8.54 31.43 1.83
C ALA A 84 -8.37 32.76 1.07
N PRO A 85 -9.42 33.28 0.42
CA PRO A 85 -9.32 34.55 -0.28
C PRO A 85 -8.96 35.65 0.72
N GLN A 86 -7.83 36.31 0.49
CA GLN A 86 -7.47 37.51 1.25
C GLN A 86 -8.36 38.65 0.75
N ILE A 87 -9.32 39.06 1.59
CA ILE A 87 -10.12 40.25 1.34
C ILE A 87 -9.27 41.44 1.81
N PHE A 88 -8.85 42.28 0.86
CA PHE A 88 -8.20 43.57 1.12
C PHE A 88 -9.23 44.68 1.25
#